data_AF-A0A2K3L442-F1
#
_entry.id   AF-A0A2K3L442-F1
#
_cell.length_a   1.000
_cell.length_b   1.000
_cell.length_c   1.000
_cell.angle_alpha   90.00
_cell.angle_beta   90.00
_cell.angle_gamma   90.00
#
_symmetry.space_group_name_H-M   'P 1'
#
loop_
_entity.id
_entity.type
_entity.pdbx_description
1 polymer ?
#
loop_
_entity_poly.entity_id
_entity_poly.type
_entity_poly.pdbx_seq_one_letter_code
_entity_poly.pdbx_strand_id
1 'polypeptide(L)' 'MGTRNFVWNFTKKFVTFGLITVTVSDRYVTVVPVRGGSMSPTFNPKSDSFTDDYVLVEKFCLQKYKFSHGDIVIFR' A
#
# COMPACT_ATOMS: atom_id res chain seq x y z
N MET A 1 -11.76 34.53 17.42
CA MET A 1 -12.69 33.39 17.21
C MET A 1 -12.47 32.63 15.89
N GLY A 2 -11.79 33.18 14.86
CA GLY A 2 -11.61 32.49 13.55
C GLY A 2 -10.61 31.31 13.53
N THR A 3 -9.48 31.42 14.25
CA THR A 3 -8.41 30.40 14.22
C THR A 3 -8.84 29.03 14.74
N ARG A 4 -9.71 28.99 15.77
CA ARG A 4 -10.22 27.73 16.34
C ARG A 4 -11.09 26.96 15.34
N ASN A 5 -11.93 27.66 14.58
CA ASN A 5 -12.78 27.03 13.56
C ASN A 5 -11.96 26.54 12.35
N PHE A 6 -10.89 27.26 11.99
CA PHE A 6 -9.98 26.83 10.94
C PHE A 6 -9.25 25.53 11.30
N VAL A 7 -8.64 25.47 12.49
CA VAL A 7 -7.94 24.26 12.98
C VAL A 7 -8.92 23.09 13.09
N TRP A 8 -10.11 23.30 13.64
CA TRP A 8 -11.13 22.25 13.76
C TRP A 8 -11.57 21.68 12.41
N ASN A 9 -11.78 22.53 11.40
CA ASN A 9 -12.12 22.09 10.05
C ASN A 9 -10.95 21.36 9.38
N PHE A 10 -9.72 21.80 9.61
CA PHE A 10 -8.52 21.12 9.12
C PHE A 10 -8.44 19.72 9.72
N THR A 11 -8.49 19.59 11.05
CA THR A 11 -8.46 18.29 11.74
C THR A 11 -9.53 17.33 11.22
N LYS A 12 -10.78 17.79 11.05
CA LYS A 12 -11.85 16.97 10.47
C LYS A 12 -11.49 16.42 9.09
N LYS A 13 -10.93 17.26 8.21
CA LYS A 13 -10.51 16.84 6.86
C LYS A 13 -9.38 15.81 6.92
N PHE A 14 -8.39 15.97 7.80
CA PHE A 14 -7.31 15.00 7.97
C PHE A 14 -7.81 13.66 8.47
N VAL A 15 -8.73 13.65 9.44
CA VAL A 15 -9.34 12.40 9.93
C VAL A 15 -10.10 11.70 8.81
N THR A 16 -10.93 12.42 8.06
CA THR A 16 -11.66 11.84 6.93
C THR A 16 -10.71 11.28 5.86
N PHE A 17 -9.68 12.04 5.48
CA PHE A 17 -8.69 11.60 4.49
C PHE A 17 -7.88 10.39 4.98
N GLY A 18 -7.53 10.37 6.26
CA GLY A 18 -6.87 9.23 6.91
C GLY A 18 -7.74 7.97 6.85
N LEU A 19 -9.01 8.06 7.23
CA LEU A 19 -9.95 6.93 7.15
C LEU A 19 -10.12 6.41 5.72
N ILE A 20 -10.25 7.31 4.75
CA ILE A 20 -10.33 6.93 3.32
C ILE A 20 -9.03 6.22 2.90
N THR A 21 -7.87 6.78 3.22
CA THR A 21 -6.57 6.22 2.84
C THR A 21 -6.34 4.84 3.46
N VAL A 22 -6.68 4.67 4.73
CA VAL A 22 -6.61 3.37 5.42
C VAL A 22 -7.54 2.37 4.75
N THR A 23 -8.79 2.75 4.46
CA THR A 23 -9.78 1.88 3.82
C THR A 23 -9.33 1.44 2.43
N VAL A 24 -8.78 2.36 1.64
CA VAL A 24 -8.26 2.08 0.30
C VAL A 24 -7.02 1.18 0.38
N SER A 25 -6.11 1.46 1.32
CA SER A 25 -4.89 0.65 1.50
C SER A 25 -5.20 -0.78 1.95
N ASP A 26 -6.26 -0.93 2.74
CA ASP A 26 -6.71 -2.22 3.21
C ASP A 26 -7.41 -3.02 2.11
N ARG A 27 -8.32 -2.40 1.34
CA ARG A 27 -9.17 -3.10 0.37
C ARG A 27 -8.62 -3.24 -1.04
N TYR A 28 -7.78 -2.29 -1.49
CA TYR A 28 -7.54 -2.13 -2.93
C TYR A 28 -6.07 -2.23 -3.31
N VAL A 29 -5.17 -1.60 -2.55
CA VAL A 29 -3.76 -1.54 -2.91
C VAL A 29 -2.89 -1.42 -1.69
N THR A 30 -1.73 -2.06 -1.65
CA THR A 30 -0.76 -1.87 -0.57
C THR A 30 0.65 -1.87 -1.12
N VAL A 31 1.54 -1.05 -0.56
CA VAL A 31 2.95 -1.03 -0.94
C VAL A 31 3.72 -1.90 0.04
N VAL A 32 4.44 -2.88 -0.47
CA VAL A 32 5.18 -3.86 0.35
C VAL A 32 6.63 -3.92 -0.13
N PRO A 33 7.62 -3.89 0.78
CA PRO A 33 9.00 -4.14 0.42
C PRO A 33 9.21 -5.62 0.11
N VAL A 34 9.87 -5.93 -0.99
CA VAL A 34 10.28 -7.31 -1.28
C VAL A 34 11.44 -7.66 -0.34
N ARG A 35 11.36 -8.81 0.31
CA ARG A 35 12.42 -9.32 1.20
C ARG A 35 12.86 -10.70 0.76
N GLY A 36 14.17 -10.91 0.71
CA GLY A 36 14.78 -12.18 0.29
C GLY A 36 15.04 -12.25 -1.21
N GLY A 37 16.04 -13.04 -1.60
CA GLY A 37 16.51 -13.15 -2.98
C GLY A 37 15.77 -14.16 -3.86
N SER A 38 14.76 -14.86 -3.34
CA SER A 38 14.10 -15.97 -4.07
C SER A 38 13.36 -15.56 -5.33
N MET A 39 13.04 -14.28 -5.48
CA MET A 39 12.42 -13.72 -6.68
C MET A 39 13.42 -13.02 -7.62
N SER A 40 14.73 -13.15 -7.37
CA SER A 40 15.76 -12.71 -8.31
C SER A 40 15.70 -13.58 -9.58
N PRO A 41 15.79 -13.00 -10.79
CA PRO A 41 16.22 -11.64 -11.11
C PRO A 41 15.11 -10.59 -11.20
N THR A 42 13.85 -10.96 -11.01
CA THR A 42 12.70 -10.06 -11.21
C THR A 42 12.61 -9.00 -10.11
N PHE A 43 12.81 -9.42 -8.85
CA PHE A 43 12.94 -8.53 -7.71
C PHE A 43 14.28 -8.79 -7.02
N ASN A 44 15.07 -7.73 -6.86
CA ASN A 44 16.43 -7.77 -6.35
C ASN A 44 16.56 -6.87 -5.10
N PRO A 45 15.96 -7.28 -3.96
CA PRO A 45 16.10 -6.52 -2.73
C PRO A 45 17.56 -6.51 -2.28
N LYS A 46 18.09 -5.32 -2.02
CA LYS A 46 19.46 -5.15 -1.52
C LYS A 46 19.37 -4.84 -0.03
N SER A 47 19.78 -5.80 0.79
CA SER A 47 19.70 -5.77 2.25
C SER A 47 20.31 -4.57 2.97
N ASP A 48 21.00 -3.66 2.26
CA ASP A 48 21.84 -2.59 2.82
C ASP A 48 21.57 -1.17 2.28
N SER A 49 20.47 -0.87 1.57
CA SER A 49 20.24 0.52 1.15
C SER A 49 18.82 0.93 0.76
N PHE A 50 18.61 2.24 0.59
CA PHE A 50 17.44 2.95 0.03
C PHE A 50 16.99 2.46 -1.36
N THR A 51 17.60 1.41 -1.88
CA THR A 51 17.35 0.78 -3.19
C THR A 51 16.58 -0.53 -3.06
N ASP A 52 15.92 -0.78 -1.92
CA ASP A 52 15.00 -1.91 -1.80
C ASP A 52 13.86 -1.78 -2.82
N ASP A 53 13.50 -2.92 -3.42
CA ASP A 53 12.38 -2.98 -4.32
C ASP A 53 11.07 -2.89 -3.53
N TYR A 54 10.32 -1.81 -3.77
CA TYR A 54 8.96 -1.63 -3.28
C TYR A 54 7.99 -1.99 -4.38
N VAL A 55 7.12 -2.96 -4.10
CA VAL A 55 6.09 -3.39 -5.03
C VAL A 55 4.73 -2.89 -4.59
N LEU A 56 3.94 -2.44 -5.55
CA LEU A 56 2.55 -2.10 -5.36
C LEU A 56 1.72 -3.35 -5.61
N VAL A 57 1.07 -3.82 -4.54
CA VAL A 57 0.27 -5.04 -4.53
C VAL A 57 -1.19 -4.64 -4.69
N GLU A 58 -1.80 -5.04 -5.80
CA GLU A 58 -3.24 -4.89 -5.97
C GLU A 58 -4.01 -5.98 -5.23
N LYS A 59 -5.08 -5.57 -4.55
CA LYS A 59 -6.01 -6.44 -3.82
C LYS A 59 -7.37 -6.55 -4.51
N PHE A 60 -7.61 -5.79 -5.58
CA PHE A 60 -8.85 -5.85 -6.36
C PHE A 60 -9.14 -7.26 -6.89
N CYS A 61 -8.10 -8.01 -7.25
CA CYS A 61 -8.21 -9.38 -7.73
C CYS A 61 -8.78 -10.34 -6.67
N LEU A 62 -8.63 -10.05 -5.37
CA LEU A 62 -9.25 -10.85 -4.30
C LEU A 62 -10.78 -10.74 -4.31
N GLN A 63 -11.33 -9.58 -4.69
CA GLN A 63 -12.78 -9.40 -4.74
C GLN A 63 -13.42 -10.16 -5.90
N LYS A 64 -12.70 -10.30 -7.03
CA LYS A 64 -13.22 -10.94 -8.25
C LYS A 64 -12.67 -12.35 -8.48
N TYR A 65 -11.72 -12.81 -7.66
CA TYR A 65 -11.00 -14.08 -7.79
C TYR A 65 -10.45 -14.32 -9.21
N LYS A 66 -9.85 -13.28 -9.80
CA LYS A 66 -9.33 -13.30 -11.18
C LYS A 66 -7.82 -13.46 -11.24
N PHE A 67 -7.30 -14.53 -10.65
CA PHE A 67 -5.88 -14.86 -10.77
C PHE A 67 -5.60 -15.52 -12.11
N SER A 68 -4.50 -15.11 -12.74
CA SER A 68 -4.01 -15.66 -14.00
C SER A 68 -2.67 -16.35 -13.79
N HIS A 69 -2.35 -17.29 -14.67
CA HIS A 69 -1.04 -17.93 -14.63
C HIS A 69 0.06 -16.90 -14.93
N GLY A 70 1.04 -16.79 -14.04
CA GLY A 70 2.10 -15.78 -14.10
C GLY A 70 1.95 -14.62 -13.09
N ASP A 71 0.80 -14.52 -12.42
CA ASP A 71 0.61 -13.53 -11.37
C ASP A 71 1.48 -13.83 -10.14
N ILE A 72 2.09 -12.79 -9.60
CA ILE A 72 2.87 -12.87 -8.36
C ILE A 72 1.97 -12.49 -7.20
N VAL A 73 1.73 -13.44 -6.30
CA VAL A 73 0.81 -13.28 -5.17
C VAL A 73 1.54 -13.27 -3.85
N ILE A 74 1.02 -12.50 -2.90
CA ILE A 74 1.44 -12.57 -1.50
C ILE A 74 0.44 -13.46 -0.77
N PHE A 75 0.95 -14.47 -0.07
CA PHE A 75 0.17 -15.37 0.78
C PHE A 75 0.69 -15.32 2.22
N ARG A 76 -0.16 -15.71 3.17
CA ARG A 76 0.18 -15.79 4.60
C ARG A 76 0.07 -17.22 5.08
#